data_AF-A0A1I5FLB3-F1
#
_entry.id   AF-A0A1I5FLB3-F1
#
_cell.length_a   1.000
_cell.length_b   1.000
_cell.length_c   1.000
_cell.angle_alpha   90.00
_cell.angle_beta   90.00
_cell.angle_gamma   90.00
#
_symmetry.space_group_name_H-M   'P 1'
#
loop_
_entity.id
_entity.type
_entity.pdbx_description
1 polymer ?
#
loop_
_entity_poly.entity_id
_entity_poly.type
_entity_poly.pdbx_seq_one_letter_code
_entity_poly.pdbx_strand_id
1 'polypeptide(L)'
;MNLAHEKILKLITDYLKEHPDQRFGQILFNMGINEFRQDKNEEFLLRDIYNDSDDEIVKRIENNIEYIQYQNIIKDKLLKNTFNLEGMTVNERLFATNLMDDFDFYKNKNKKIARYILESIKIDEVSIKKILE
;
A
#
# COMPACT_ATOMS: atom_id res chain seq x y z
N MET A 1 6.88 -2.54 -29.15
CA MET A 1 6.53 -2.43 -27.72
C MET A 1 7.38 -1.28 -27.17
N ASN A 2 6.82 -0.38 -26.35
CA ASN A 2 7.62 0.68 -25.73
C ASN A 2 8.23 0.18 -24.40
N LEU A 3 9.18 0.93 -23.83
CA LEU A 3 9.87 0.55 -22.60
C LEU A 3 8.92 0.38 -21.41
N ALA A 4 7.86 1.20 -21.35
CA ALA A 4 6.88 1.14 -20.27
C ALA A 4 6.03 -0.14 -20.36
N HIS A 5 5.58 -0.52 -21.56
CA HIS A 5 4.87 -1.78 -21.82
C HIS A 5 5.73 -2.99 -21.40
N GLU A 6 7.02 -3.00 -21.77
CA GLU A 6 7.96 -4.05 -21.37
C GLU A 6 8.06 -4.15 -19.85
N LYS A 7 8.18 -3.01 -19.18
CA LYS A 7 8.26 -2.94 -17.72
C LYS A 7 6.96 -3.42 -17.06
N ILE A 8 5.80 -3.02 -17.56
CA ILE A 8 4.49 -3.47 -17.06
C ILE A 8 4.37 -4.99 -17.18
N LEU A 9 4.67 -5.56 -18.35
CA LEU A 9 4.60 -7.01 -18.56
C LEU A 9 5.56 -7.77 -17.65
N LYS A 10 6.76 -7.24 -17.44
CA LYS A 10 7.73 -7.80 -16.50
C LYS A 10 7.18 -7.80 -15.07
N LEU A 11 6.68 -6.66 -14.58
CA LEU A 11 6.11 -6.53 -13.24
C LEU A 11 4.95 -7.50 -13.02
N ILE A 12 4.05 -7.64 -14.00
CA ILE A 12 2.93 -8.59 -13.95
C ILE A 12 3.46 -10.03 -13.87
N THR A 13 4.43 -10.36 -14.71
CA THR A 13 5.01 -11.71 -14.77
C THR A 13 5.69 -12.08 -13.46
N ASP A 14 6.47 -11.16 -12.88
CA ASP A 14 7.18 -11.40 -11.64
C ASP A 14 6.19 -11.54 -10.47
N TYR A 15 5.17 -10.66 -10.38
CA TYR A 15 4.14 -10.74 -9.35
C TYR A 15 3.31 -12.04 -9.44
N LEU A 16 2.98 -12.50 -10.65
CA LEU A 16 2.28 -13.78 -10.86
C LEU A 16 3.08 -14.98 -10.35
N LYS A 17 4.40 -14.97 -10.52
CA LYS A 17 5.28 -16.05 -10.03
C LYS A 17 5.34 -16.09 -8.50
N GLU A 18 5.27 -14.94 -7.85
CA GLU A 18 5.24 -14.82 -6.38
C GLU A 18 3.88 -15.19 -5.78
N HIS A 19 2.81 -15.10 -6.58
CA HIS A 19 1.43 -15.32 -6.12
C HIS A 19 0.65 -16.31 -7.02
N PRO A 20 1.13 -17.57 -7.18
CA PRO A 20 0.53 -18.54 -8.10
C PRO A 20 -0.92 -18.93 -7.75
N ASP A 21 -1.31 -18.77 -6.49
CA ASP A 21 -2.65 -19.12 -6.00
C ASP A 21 -3.69 -18.00 -6.22
N GLN A 22 -3.26 -16.79 -6.57
CA GLN A 22 -4.17 -15.67 -6.84
C GLN A 22 -4.72 -15.73 -8.27
N ARG A 23 -6.03 -15.49 -8.42
CA ARG A 23 -6.65 -15.38 -9.75
C ARG A 23 -6.10 -14.17 -10.50
N PHE A 24 -5.78 -14.33 -11.78
CA PHE A 24 -5.21 -13.27 -12.62
C PHE A 24 -5.99 -11.93 -12.54
N GLY A 25 -7.32 -11.98 -12.61
CA GLY A 25 -8.13 -10.76 -12.50
C GLY A 25 -7.95 -10.03 -11.18
N GLN A 26 -7.84 -10.76 -10.06
CA GLN A 26 -7.59 -10.17 -8.74
C GLN A 26 -6.20 -9.52 -8.67
N ILE A 27 -5.20 -10.13 -9.32
CA ILE A 27 -3.85 -9.57 -9.41
C ILE A 27 -3.86 -8.22 -10.11
N LEU A 28 -4.64 -8.06 -11.19
CA LEU A 28 -4.75 -6.77 -11.88
C LEU A 28 -5.29 -5.65 -10.97
N PHE A 29 -6.21 -5.97 -10.06
CA PHE A 29 -6.70 -5.02 -9.07
C PHE A 29 -5.68 -4.78 -7.95
N ASN A 30 -5.04 -5.83 -7.44
CA ASN A 30 -4.02 -5.71 -6.38
C ASN A 30 -2.85 -4.84 -6.83
N MET A 31 -2.40 -5.01 -8.07
CA MET A 31 -1.35 -4.18 -8.68
C MET A 31 -1.86 -2.77 -9.04
N GLY A 32 -3.17 -2.51 -8.98
CA GLY A 32 -3.78 -1.27 -9.43
C GLY A 32 -3.64 -1.01 -10.92
N ILE A 33 -3.61 -2.06 -11.74
CA ILE A 33 -3.73 -1.91 -13.20
C ILE A 33 -5.16 -1.47 -13.53
N ASN A 34 -6.13 -2.14 -12.91
CA ASN A 34 -7.52 -1.71 -12.86
C ASN A 34 -7.87 -1.28 -11.44
N GLU A 35 -8.83 -0.37 -11.32
CA GLU A 35 -9.29 0.14 -10.03
C GLU A 35 -10.81 0.33 -10.07
N PHE A 36 -11.45 0.21 -8.91
CA PHE A 36 -12.82 0.69 -8.75
C PHE A 36 -12.83 2.20 -8.49
N ARG A 37 -13.95 2.86 -8.78
CA ARG A 37 -14.14 4.26 -8.38
C ARG A 37 -14.15 4.37 -6.86
N GLN A 38 -13.57 5.45 -6.34
CA GLN A 38 -13.51 5.71 -4.89
C GLN A 38 -14.79 6.36 -4.35
N ASP A 39 -15.73 6.73 -5.22
CA ASP A 39 -17.04 7.23 -4.80
C ASP A 39 -17.85 6.08 -4.19
N LYS A 40 -18.30 6.26 -2.96
CA LYS A 40 -19.10 5.26 -2.22
C LYS A 40 -20.40 4.90 -2.94
N ASN A 41 -20.95 5.81 -3.73
CA ASN A 41 -22.16 5.54 -4.51
C ASN A 41 -21.88 4.74 -5.79
N GLU A 42 -20.61 4.58 -6.17
CA GLU A 42 -20.18 3.96 -7.42
C GLU A 42 -19.04 2.93 -7.21
N GLU A 43 -18.93 2.35 -6.02
CA GLU A 43 -17.79 1.51 -5.60
C GLU A 43 -17.61 0.22 -6.43
N PHE A 44 -18.62 -0.18 -7.21
CA PHE A 44 -18.56 -1.33 -8.12
C PHE A 44 -18.28 -0.94 -9.58
N LEU A 45 -18.23 0.35 -9.88
CA LEU A 45 -17.88 0.83 -11.22
C LEU A 45 -16.36 0.89 -11.38
N LEU A 46 -15.89 0.53 -12.56
CA LEU A 46 -14.48 0.67 -12.89
C LEU A 46 -14.12 2.16 -13.02
N ARG A 47 -12.93 2.50 -12.51
CA ARG A 47 -12.26 3.77 -12.77
C ARG A 47 -11.94 3.85 -14.27
N ASP A 48 -12.18 5.03 -14.85
CA ASP A 48 -11.67 5.32 -16.19
C ASP A 48 -10.15 5.52 -16.15
N ILE A 49 -9.42 4.72 -16.94
CA ILE A 49 -7.97 4.74 -17.07
C ILE A 49 -7.51 5.17 -18.48
N TYR A 50 -8.43 5.61 -19.34
CA TYR A 50 -8.11 5.95 -20.74
C TYR A 50 -7.05 7.06 -20.87
N ASN A 51 -7.04 8.00 -19.93
CA ASN A 51 -6.08 9.12 -19.92
C ASN A 51 -4.84 8.86 -19.05
N ASP A 52 -4.71 7.67 -18.44
CA ASP A 52 -3.52 7.34 -17.66
C ASP A 52 -2.36 7.07 -18.62
N SER A 53 -1.24 7.77 -18.44
CA SER A 53 -0.03 7.47 -19.20
C SER A 53 0.61 6.16 -18.76
N ASP A 54 1.36 5.51 -19.64
CA ASP A 54 2.07 4.26 -19.30
C ASP A 54 3.01 4.45 -18.10
N ASP A 55 3.66 5.61 -17.98
CA ASP A 55 4.55 5.95 -16.85
C ASP A 55 3.79 6.07 -15.53
N GLU A 56 2.57 6.61 -15.54
CA GLU A 56 1.70 6.66 -14.37
C GLU A 56 1.21 5.26 -13.97
N ILE A 57 0.88 4.43 -14.95
CA ILE A 57 0.52 3.03 -14.72
C ILE A 57 1.69 2.28 -14.07
N VAL A 58 2.90 2.43 -14.61
CA VAL A 58 4.13 1.85 -14.02
C VAL A 58 4.31 2.30 -12.58
N LYS A 59 4.26 3.61 -12.30
CA LYS A 59 4.41 4.14 -10.94
C LYS A 59 3.35 3.60 -10.00
N ARG A 60 2.10 3.49 -10.46
CA ARG A 60 1.00 2.94 -9.65
C ARG A 60 1.23 1.47 -9.31
N ILE A 61 1.65 0.66 -10.29
CA ILE A 61 2.00 -0.75 -10.06
C ILE A 61 3.12 -0.85 -9.04
N GLU A 62 4.21 -0.11 -9.21
CA GLU A 62 5.35 -0.14 -8.30
C GLU A 62 4.97 0.27 -6.87
N ASN A 63 4.17 1.34 -6.72
CA ASN A 63 3.69 1.79 -5.41
C ASN A 63 2.79 0.76 -4.74
N ASN A 64 1.94 0.05 -5.50
CA ASN A 64 1.06 -0.97 -4.95
C ASN A 64 1.80 -2.26 -4.59
N ILE A 65 2.78 -2.69 -5.40
CA ILE A 65 3.66 -3.81 -5.06
C ILE A 65 4.42 -3.49 -3.77
N GLU A 66 5.05 -2.30 -3.69
CA GLU A 66 5.76 -1.86 -2.49
C GLU A 66 4.82 -1.87 -1.28
N TYR A 67 3.60 -1.34 -1.43
CA TYR A 67 2.59 -1.36 -0.37
C TYR A 67 2.28 -2.78 0.11
N ILE A 68 1.97 -3.71 -0.80
CA ILE A 68 1.62 -5.10 -0.47
C ILE A 68 2.76 -5.82 0.24
N GLN A 69 3.99 -5.68 -0.27
CA GLN A 69 5.18 -6.24 0.36
C GLN A 69 5.37 -5.69 1.78
N TYR A 70 5.17 -4.39 1.95
CA TYR A 70 5.32 -3.72 3.23
C TYR A 70 4.24 -4.10 4.24
N GLN A 71 3.01 -4.35 3.78
CA GLN A 71 1.94 -4.88 4.64
C GLN A 71 2.35 -6.21 5.28
N ASN A 72 3.01 -7.10 4.52
CA ASN A 72 3.48 -8.38 5.05
C ASN A 72 4.60 -8.17 6.10
N ILE A 73 5.53 -7.25 5.85
CA ILE A 73 6.60 -6.91 6.81
C ILE A 73 6.02 -6.39 8.12
N ILE A 74 5.07 -5.46 8.08
CA ILE A 74 4.43 -4.93 9.29
C ILE A 74 3.67 -6.03 10.04
N LYS A 75 2.88 -6.85 9.33
CA LYS A 75 2.17 -7.97 9.95
C LYS A 75 3.13 -8.88 10.70
N ASP A 76 4.26 -9.24 10.10
CA ASP A 76 5.28 -10.05 10.74
C ASP A 76 5.92 -9.36 11.95
N LYS A 77 6.21 -8.05 11.87
CA LYS A 77 6.73 -7.26 13.00
C LYS A 77 5.75 -7.20 14.17
N LEU A 78 4.45 -7.07 13.89
CA LEU A 78 3.41 -6.98 14.92
C LEU A 78 3.05 -8.34 15.52
N LEU A 79 3.05 -9.42 14.73
CA LEU A 79 2.81 -10.78 15.25
C LEU A 79 3.87 -11.24 16.25
N LYS A 80 5.11 -10.78 16.08
CA LYS A 80 6.23 -11.13 16.98
C LYS A 80 6.16 -10.45 18.34
N ASN A 81 5.29 -9.46 18.51
CA ASN A 81 5.28 -8.61 19.68
C ASN A 81 3.87 -8.38 20.22
N THR A 82 3.58 -8.91 21.41
CA THR A 82 2.35 -8.55 22.15
C THR A 82 2.53 -7.20 22.83
N PHE A 83 2.12 -6.13 22.15
CA PHE A 83 2.17 -4.78 22.72
C PHE A 83 0.85 -4.42 23.41
N ASN A 84 0.93 -3.96 24.66
CA ASN A 84 -0.15 -3.17 25.23
C ASN A 84 0.06 -1.70 24.82
N LEU A 85 -0.69 -1.25 23.81
CA LEU A 85 -0.57 0.10 23.23
C LEU A 85 -1.46 1.14 23.93
N GLU A 86 -2.20 0.72 24.97
CA GLU A 86 -3.11 1.60 25.70
C GLU A 86 -2.34 2.66 26.50
N GLY A 87 -2.80 3.91 26.47
CA GLY A 87 -2.14 5.05 27.13
C GLY A 87 -0.90 5.61 26.42
N MET A 88 -0.37 4.94 25.39
CA MET A 88 0.79 5.42 24.63
C MET A 88 0.42 6.48 23.60
N THR A 89 1.30 7.48 23.45
CA THR A 89 1.30 8.45 22.35
C THR A 89 1.73 7.81 21.02
N VAL A 90 1.52 8.51 19.89
CA VAL A 90 1.87 8.01 18.54
C VAL A 90 3.35 7.63 18.45
N ASN A 91 4.25 8.51 18.90
CA ASN A 91 5.69 8.27 18.82
C ASN A 91 6.15 7.10 19.68
N GLU A 92 5.57 6.94 20.87
CA GLU A 92 5.88 5.81 21.75
C GLU A 92 5.44 4.48 21.12
N ARG A 93 4.29 4.44 20.44
CA ARG A 93 3.86 3.24 19.71
C ARG A 93 4.77 2.93 18.52
N LEU A 94 5.14 3.94 17.74
CA LEU A 94 6.08 3.78 16.62
C LEU A 94 7.43 3.23 17.10
N PHE A 95 7.93 3.74 18.23
CA PHE A 95 9.15 3.27 18.84
C PHE A 95 9.02 1.83 19.36
N ALA A 96 7.97 1.53 20.14
CA ALA A 96 7.75 0.20 20.71
C ALA A 96 7.62 -0.88 19.62
N THR A 97 6.97 -0.54 18.50
CA THR A 97 6.78 -1.45 17.35
C THR A 97 7.96 -1.53 16.40
N ASN A 98 9.04 -0.75 16.64
CA ASN A 98 10.18 -0.64 15.73
C ASN A 98 9.75 -0.26 14.29
N LEU A 99 8.84 0.70 14.20
CA LEU A 99 8.29 1.27 12.96
C LEU A 99 8.60 2.77 12.81
N MET A 100 9.37 3.37 13.72
CA MET A 100 9.67 4.80 13.70
C MET A 100 10.41 5.22 12.43
N ASP A 101 11.55 4.58 12.13
CA ASP A 101 12.37 4.91 10.96
C ASP A 101 11.61 4.68 9.65
N ASP A 102 10.84 3.59 9.62
CA ASP A 102 9.98 3.24 8.50
C ASP A 102 8.90 4.30 8.25
N PHE A 103 8.24 4.76 9.32
CA PHE A 103 7.24 5.80 9.24
C PHE A 103 7.83 7.10 8.72
N ASP A 104 8.97 7.54 9.27
CA ASP A 104 9.63 8.79 8.85
C ASP A 104 10.04 8.75 7.37
N PHE A 105 10.54 7.61 6.90
CA PHE A 105 10.86 7.40 5.50
C PHE A 105 9.59 7.46 4.62
N TYR A 106 8.56 6.68 4.96
CA TYR A 106 7.38 6.54 4.13
C TYR A 106 6.44 7.74 4.18
N LYS A 107 6.47 8.54 5.25
CA LYS A 107 5.66 9.76 5.39
C LYS A 107 5.85 10.71 4.19
N ASN A 108 7.06 10.77 3.64
CA ASN A 108 7.38 11.63 2.49
C ASN A 108 7.41 10.88 1.16
N LYS A 109 7.72 9.57 1.16
CA LYS A 109 7.84 8.76 -0.07
C LYS A 109 6.52 8.15 -0.54
N ASN A 110 5.77 7.52 0.37
CA ASN A 110 4.56 6.78 0.06
C ASN A 110 3.56 6.89 1.22
N LYS A 111 2.68 7.91 1.15
CA LYS A 111 1.69 8.21 2.19
C LYS A 111 0.73 7.05 2.47
N LYS A 112 0.51 6.15 1.50
CA LYS A 112 -0.34 4.96 1.68
C LYS A 112 0.29 3.98 2.67
N ILE A 113 1.60 3.77 2.57
CA ILE A 113 2.36 2.95 3.53
C ILE A 113 2.39 3.64 4.91
N ALA A 114 2.69 4.96 4.95
CA ALA A 114 2.72 5.71 6.19
C ALA A 114 1.37 5.66 6.95
N ARG A 115 0.26 5.80 6.23
CA ARG A 115 -1.10 5.63 6.78
C ARG A 115 -1.28 4.22 7.35
N TYR A 116 -0.92 3.19 6.58
CA TYR A 116 -1.07 1.80 7.03
C TYR A 116 -0.23 1.47 8.28
N ILE A 117 0.96 2.06 8.44
CA ILE A 117 1.75 1.93 9.68
C ILE A 117 0.95 2.46 10.87
N LEU A 118 0.40 3.67 10.76
CA LEU A 118 -0.38 4.30 11.84
C LEU A 118 -1.67 3.52 12.17
N GLU A 119 -2.37 3.03 11.15
CA GLU A 119 -3.54 2.16 11.32
C GLU A 119 -3.16 0.86 12.07
N SER A 120 -2.03 0.26 11.70
CA SER A 120 -1.56 -1.02 12.26
C SER A 120 -1.18 -0.91 13.73
N ILE A 121 -0.76 0.28 14.19
CA ILE A 121 -0.52 0.58 15.62
C ILE A 121 -1.73 1.22 16.32
N LYS A 122 -2.92 1.09 15.71
CA LYS A 122 -4.23 1.51 16.27
C LYS A 122 -4.33 3.02 16.55
N ILE A 123 -3.75 3.86 15.69
CA ILE A 123 -4.04 5.31 15.70
C ILE A 123 -5.39 5.54 15.04
N ASP A 124 -6.19 6.47 15.58
CA ASP A 124 -7.49 6.83 15.02
C ASP A 124 -7.36 7.65 13.73
N GLU A 125 -8.40 7.56 12.88
CA GLU A 125 -8.41 8.23 11.57
C GLU A 125 -8.29 9.76 11.67
N VAL A 126 -8.79 10.38 12.74
CA VAL A 126 -8.71 11.84 12.90
C VAL A 126 -7.27 12.26 13.15
N SER A 127 -6.55 11.52 14.00
CA SER A 127 -5.12 11.75 14.25
C SER A 127 -4.27 11.45 13.00
N ILE A 128 -4.56 10.38 12.26
CA ILE A 128 -3.86 10.03 11.01
C ILE A 128 -3.94 11.18 10.00
N LYS A 129 -5.15 11.72 9.77
CA LYS A 129 -5.34 12.84 8.85
C LYS A 129 -4.47 14.03 9.25
N LYS A 130 -4.49 14.44 10.52
CA LYS A 130 -3.67 15.56 11.02
C LYS A 130 -2.16 15.36 10.83
N ILE A 131 -1.68 14.11 10.76
CA ILE A 131 -0.26 13.80 10.65
C ILE A 131 0.22 13.76 9.19
N LEU A 132 -0.65 13.34 8.26
CA LEU A 132 -0.30 13.06 6.86
C LEU A 132 -0.85 14.08 5.85
N GLU A 133 -1.86 14.86 6.23
CA GLU A 133 -2.53 15.88 5.42
C GLU A 133 -2.26 17.27 5.99
#